data_AF-A0A522MAL7-F1
#
_entry.id   AF-A0A522MAL7-F1
#
_cell.length_a   1.000
_cell.length_b   1.000
_cell.length_c   1.000
_cell.angle_alpha   90.00
_cell.angle_beta   90.00
_cell.angle_gamma   90.00
#
_symmetry.space_group_name_H-M   'P 1'
#
loop_
_entity.id
_entity.type
_entity.pdbx_description
1 polymer ?
#
loop_
_entity_poly.entity_id
_entity_poly.type
_entity_poly.pdbx_seq_one_letter_code
_entity_poly.pdbx_strand_id
1 'polypeptide(L)'
;MRITFWASLLVALSSVQVAQARDVDPGRNNPVPTRPAANSWVPLEVQSPSGTRYSVWVARDASIPAGAGPDNIEFVAEIGKRAIVFIDSYPSNPGGMSYCQAGHERFLRVASITHNLAVETFHVKVESCRDNIELASDGIEWRPQSQTLHIHWLQGPQGPRTPETRDIHISSATTPD
;
A
#
# COMPACT_ATOMS: atom_id res chain seq x y z
N MET A 1 -66.05 -19.45 54.91
CA MET A 1 -64.67 -18.88 54.82
C MET A 1 -63.82 -19.88 54.06
N ARG A 2 -63.13 -19.61 52.96
CA ARG A 2 -62.74 -18.43 52.16
C ARG A 2 -62.56 -18.96 50.72
N ILE A 3 -63.35 -18.53 49.75
CA ILE A 3 -63.14 -17.41 48.81
C ILE A 3 -61.90 -17.58 47.91
N THR A 4 -62.24 -17.80 46.64
CA THR A 4 -61.55 -17.70 45.34
C THR A 4 -60.32 -16.80 45.24
N PHE A 5 -59.42 -17.09 44.28
CA PHE A 5 -59.13 -16.23 43.12
C PHE A 5 -58.20 -16.95 42.13
N TRP A 6 -58.73 -17.25 40.94
CA TRP A 6 -57.94 -17.56 39.74
C TRP A 6 -57.66 -16.23 39.03
N ALA A 7 -56.40 -15.93 38.76
CA ALA A 7 -55.99 -14.79 37.93
C ALA A 7 -54.90 -15.22 36.95
N SER A 8 -55.30 -15.23 35.69
CA SER A 8 -54.45 -15.37 34.51
C SER A 8 -53.62 -14.12 34.31
N LEU A 9 -52.32 -14.26 34.03
CA LEU A 9 -51.57 -13.28 33.23
C LEU A 9 -50.29 -13.90 32.67
N LEU A 10 -50.33 -14.33 31.41
CA LEU A 10 -49.14 -14.66 30.61
C LEU A 10 -48.82 -13.42 29.79
N VAL A 11 -47.78 -12.68 30.20
CA VAL A 11 -47.14 -11.66 29.38
C VAL A 11 -45.69 -12.08 29.18
N ALA A 12 -45.34 -12.30 27.93
CA ALA A 12 -43.99 -12.59 27.47
C ALA A 12 -43.09 -11.37 27.68
N LEU A 13 -41.88 -11.59 28.20
CA LEU A 13 -40.72 -10.74 27.95
C LEU A 13 -39.44 -11.56 28.15
N SER A 14 -38.86 -11.93 27.02
CA SER A 14 -37.54 -12.51 26.85
C SER A 14 -36.46 -11.52 27.32
N SER A 15 -35.95 -11.71 28.52
CA SER A 15 -34.71 -11.09 28.98
C SER A 15 -33.53 -12.01 28.66
N VAL A 16 -32.99 -11.87 27.46
CA VAL A 16 -31.66 -12.39 27.13
C VAL A 16 -30.67 -11.68 28.04
N GLN A 17 -29.90 -12.50 28.76
CA GLN A 17 -28.81 -12.09 29.64
C GLN A 17 -27.79 -11.27 28.85
N VAL A 18 -27.75 -9.95 29.06
CA VAL A 18 -26.53 -9.19 28.78
C VAL A 18 -25.65 -9.35 30.00
N ALA A 19 -24.80 -10.37 29.98
CA ALA A 19 -23.64 -10.41 30.84
C ALA A 19 -22.85 -9.12 30.57
N GLN A 20 -22.86 -8.21 31.54
CA GLN A 20 -21.98 -7.05 31.52
C GLN A 20 -20.55 -7.59 31.62
N ALA A 21 -19.89 -7.67 30.47
CA ALA A 21 -18.47 -7.92 30.40
C ALA A 21 -17.77 -6.72 31.05
N ARG A 22 -17.32 -6.98 32.28
CA ARG A 22 -16.13 -6.46 32.98
C ARG A 22 -15.57 -5.13 32.49
N ASP A 23 -15.48 -4.22 33.46
CA ASP A 23 -14.61 -3.05 33.50
C ASP A 23 -13.40 -3.18 32.58
N VAL A 24 -13.37 -2.35 31.54
CA VAL A 24 -12.15 -2.08 30.78
C VAL A 24 -11.29 -1.19 31.67
N ASP A 25 -10.30 -1.83 32.26
CA ASP A 25 -9.19 -1.23 33.00
C ASP A 25 -8.54 -0.09 32.18
N PRO A 26 -8.62 1.18 32.61
CA PRO A 26 -7.97 2.30 31.93
C PRO A 26 -6.49 2.29 32.30
N GLY A 27 -5.75 1.32 31.78
CA GLY A 27 -4.47 0.97 32.38
C GLY A 27 -3.54 0.13 31.52
N ARG A 28 -3.55 0.27 30.19
CA ARG A 28 -2.43 -0.18 29.36
C ARG A 28 -2.38 0.64 28.08
N ASN A 29 -1.41 1.54 28.01
CA ASN A 29 -0.96 2.16 26.78
C ASN A 29 -0.40 1.08 25.86
N ASN A 30 -1.28 0.30 25.21
CA ASN A 30 -0.93 -0.25 23.92
C ASN A 30 -0.70 0.97 23.03
N PRO A 31 0.49 1.19 22.45
CA PRO A 31 0.64 2.23 21.46
C PRO A 31 -0.44 1.98 20.42
N VAL A 32 -1.32 2.98 20.23
CA VAL A 32 -2.27 2.97 19.12
C VAL A 32 -1.43 2.60 17.89
N PRO A 33 -1.80 1.57 17.10
CA PRO A 33 -1.06 1.25 15.89
C PRO A 33 -0.95 2.55 15.10
N THR A 34 0.26 3.11 15.03
CA THR A 34 0.52 4.38 14.37
C THR A 34 0.27 4.11 12.90
N ARG A 35 -0.96 4.39 12.47
CA ARG A 35 -1.36 4.25 11.07
C ARG A 35 -0.40 5.10 10.26
N PRO A 36 0.30 4.54 9.25
CA PRO A 36 1.21 5.32 8.45
C PRO A 36 0.47 6.52 7.85
N ALA A 37 0.99 7.71 8.15
CA ALA A 37 0.43 8.96 7.64
C ALA A 37 0.80 9.13 6.16
N ALA A 38 0.04 9.94 5.44
CA ALA A 38 0.46 10.37 4.11
C ALA A 38 1.84 11.06 4.20
N ASN A 39 2.71 10.82 3.21
CA ASN A 39 4.06 11.37 3.11
C ASN A 39 5.01 10.98 4.26
N SER A 40 4.72 9.88 4.97
CA SER A 40 5.65 9.31 5.96
C SER A 40 6.57 8.27 5.34
N TRP A 41 7.75 8.08 5.93
CA TRP A 41 8.61 6.94 5.62
C TRP A 41 8.09 5.67 6.30
N VAL A 42 7.99 4.57 5.53
CA VAL A 42 7.52 3.27 6.04
C VAL A 42 8.47 2.15 5.62
N PRO A 43 8.73 1.16 6.47
CA PRO A 43 9.49 -0.01 6.07
C PRO A 43 8.62 -0.97 5.24
N LEU A 44 9.18 -1.50 4.17
CA LEU A 44 8.64 -2.59 3.36
C LEU A 44 9.63 -3.75 3.30
N GLU A 45 9.11 -4.97 3.38
CA GLU A 45 9.90 -6.18 3.19
C GLU A 45 9.79 -6.62 1.72
N VAL A 46 10.92 -6.61 1.01
CA VAL A 46 11.02 -7.02 -0.39
C VAL A 46 11.82 -8.31 -0.45
N GLN A 47 11.31 -9.33 -1.15
CA GLN A 47 12.01 -10.60 -1.33
C GLN A 47 12.41 -10.78 -2.80
N SER A 48 13.70 -10.99 -3.03
CA SER A 48 14.20 -11.35 -4.38
C SER A 48 13.84 -12.79 -4.74
N PRO A 49 13.88 -13.15 -6.04
CA PRO A 49 13.68 -14.53 -6.50
C PRO A 49 14.67 -15.55 -5.91
N SER A 50 15.87 -15.09 -5.51
CA SER A 50 16.87 -15.93 -4.84
C SER A 50 16.57 -16.18 -3.35
N GLY A 51 15.56 -15.51 -2.80
CA GLY A 51 15.14 -15.62 -1.42
C GLY A 51 15.74 -14.57 -0.48
N THR A 52 16.67 -13.73 -0.94
CA THR A 52 17.21 -12.61 -0.17
C THR A 52 16.09 -11.64 0.20
N ARG A 53 16.02 -11.25 1.48
CA ARG A 53 15.06 -10.29 2.00
C ARG A 53 15.73 -8.94 2.23
N TYR A 54 15.05 -7.87 1.84
CA TYR A 54 15.46 -6.48 2.03
C TYR A 54 14.39 -5.75 2.83
N SER A 55 14.79 -5.08 3.90
CA SER A 55 13.93 -4.15 4.64
C SER A 55 14.21 -2.74 4.13
N VAL A 56 13.28 -2.19 3.36
CA VAL A 56 13.45 -0.95 2.60
C VAL A 56 12.56 0.15 3.15
N TRP A 57 13.13 1.31 3.48
CA TRP A 57 12.35 2.49 3.83
C TRP A 57 11.89 3.21 2.57
N VAL A 58 10.57 3.35 2.40
CA VAL A 58 9.96 3.98 1.23
C VAL A 58 9.09 5.17 1.63
N ALA A 59 8.94 6.14 0.72
CA ALA A 59 8.01 7.23 0.90
C ALA A 59 6.57 6.77 0.63
N ARG A 60 5.67 6.99 1.60
CA ARG A 60 4.25 6.69 1.45
C ARG A 60 3.53 7.82 0.73
N ASP A 61 2.88 7.51 -0.38
CA ASP A 61 2.12 8.48 -1.14
C ASP A 61 0.75 8.81 -0.51
N ALA A 62 0.28 10.05 -0.70
CA ALA A 62 -0.99 10.54 -0.15
C ALA A 62 -2.25 9.94 -0.81
N SER A 63 -2.11 9.30 -1.98
CA SER A 63 -3.17 8.55 -2.65
C SER A 63 -3.50 7.23 -1.95
N ILE A 64 -2.61 6.72 -1.10
CA ILE A 64 -2.82 5.46 -0.38
C ILE A 64 -3.69 5.73 0.87
N PRO A 65 -4.76 4.94 1.11
CA PRO A 65 -5.58 5.05 2.32
C PRO A 65 -4.73 4.94 3.60
N ALA A 66 -5.07 5.73 4.63
CA ALA A 66 -4.35 5.68 5.90
C ALA A 66 -4.45 4.29 6.54
N GLY A 67 -3.31 3.72 6.94
CA GLY A 67 -3.27 2.37 7.52
C GLY A 67 -3.24 1.20 6.52
N ALA A 68 -3.38 1.43 5.22
CA ALA A 68 -3.32 0.37 4.23
C ALA A 68 -1.89 -0.17 4.05
N GLY A 69 -1.71 -1.48 4.19
CA GLY A 69 -0.49 -2.17 3.77
C GLY A 69 -0.46 -2.39 2.25
N PRO A 70 0.69 -2.77 1.69
CA PRO A 70 0.73 -3.21 0.31
C PRO A 70 -0.01 -4.54 0.15
N ASP A 71 -0.78 -4.67 -0.93
CA ASP A 71 -1.46 -5.91 -1.31
C ASP A 71 -0.51 -6.87 -2.04
N ASN A 72 0.45 -6.32 -2.77
CA ASN A 72 1.48 -7.07 -3.51
C ASN A 72 2.80 -6.28 -3.53
N ILE A 73 3.91 -7.01 -3.55
CA ILE A 73 5.26 -6.50 -3.78
C ILE A 73 5.93 -7.43 -4.80
N GLU A 74 6.23 -6.89 -5.97
CA GLU A 74 6.85 -7.58 -7.09
C GLU A 74 8.32 -7.14 -7.22
N PHE A 75 9.23 -8.10 -7.18
CA PHE A 75 10.64 -7.84 -7.42
C PHE A 75 10.91 -7.76 -8.93
N VAL A 76 11.49 -6.65 -9.40
CA VAL A 76 11.79 -6.45 -10.82
C VAL A 76 13.25 -6.77 -11.13
N ALA A 77 14.20 -6.19 -10.39
CA ALA A 77 15.61 -6.36 -10.66
C ALA A 77 16.52 -6.09 -9.45
N GLU A 78 17.67 -6.79 -9.42
CA GLU A 78 18.80 -6.45 -8.57
C GLU A 78 19.92 -5.85 -9.45
N ILE A 79 20.41 -4.67 -9.10
CA ILE A 79 21.46 -3.98 -9.85
C ILE A 79 22.78 -4.14 -9.09
N GLY A 80 23.36 -5.33 -9.22
CA GLY A 80 24.49 -5.77 -8.41
C GLY A 80 24.18 -5.60 -6.90
N LYS A 81 25.20 -5.37 -6.07
CA LYS A 81 25.01 -5.15 -4.62
C LYS A 81 24.67 -3.70 -4.26
N ARG A 82 24.00 -2.97 -5.16
CA ARG A 82 23.86 -1.50 -5.05
C ARG A 82 22.44 -1.01 -4.97
N ALA A 83 21.55 -1.54 -5.79
CA ALA A 83 20.16 -1.13 -5.79
C ALA A 83 19.24 -2.30 -6.09
N ILE A 84 17.98 -2.18 -5.66
CA ILE A 84 16.89 -3.06 -6.07
C ILE A 84 15.79 -2.23 -6.70
N VAL A 85 15.12 -2.83 -7.68
CA VAL A 85 13.94 -2.28 -8.35
C VAL A 85 12.77 -3.20 -8.03
N PHE A 86 11.67 -2.64 -7.56
CA PHE A 86 10.47 -3.39 -7.23
C PHE A 86 9.22 -2.55 -7.46
N ILE A 87 8.08 -3.23 -7.57
CA ILE A 87 6.77 -2.60 -7.69
C ILE A 87 5.97 -2.98 -6.46
N ASP A 88 5.38 -2.01 -5.77
CA ASP A 88 4.40 -2.27 -4.73
C ASP A 88 3.01 -1.79 -5.17
N SER A 89 1.97 -2.46 -4.67
CA SER A 89 0.58 -2.11 -4.94
C SER A 89 -0.19 -1.92 -3.66
N TYR A 90 -1.11 -0.96 -3.65
CA TYR A 90 -1.98 -0.65 -2.53
C TYR A 90 -3.43 -0.53 -2.99
N PRO A 91 -4.40 -0.65 -2.08
CA PRO A 91 -5.75 -0.20 -2.37
C PRO A 91 -5.70 1.30 -2.67
N SER A 92 -6.49 1.74 -3.66
CA SER A 92 -6.57 3.16 -4.00
C SER A 92 -7.68 3.88 -3.23
N ASN A 93 -7.43 5.14 -2.86
CA ASN A 93 -8.52 6.04 -2.52
C ASN A 93 -9.28 6.40 -3.81
N PRO A 94 -10.60 6.17 -3.89
CA PRO A 94 -11.36 6.47 -5.10
C PRO A 94 -11.21 7.95 -5.50
N GLY A 95 -10.93 8.18 -6.78
CA GLY A 95 -10.92 9.50 -7.40
C GLY A 95 -12.30 9.94 -7.89
N GLY A 96 -12.38 11.13 -8.51
CA GLY A 96 -13.62 11.67 -9.09
C GLY A 96 -14.14 10.91 -10.32
N MET A 97 -13.36 9.99 -10.87
CA MET A 97 -13.75 9.10 -11.96
C MET A 97 -14.21 7.76 -11.38
N SER A 98 -15.47 7.41 -11.61
CA SER A 98 -16.11 6.19 -11.08
C SER A 98 -15.52 4.88 -11.62
N TYR A 99 -14.63 4.95 -12.61
CA TYR A 99 -14.04 3.81 -13.30
C TYR A 99 -12.56 4.05 -13.57
N CYS A 100 -11.73 3.80 -12.56
CA CYS A 100 -10.33 3.50 -12.80
C CYS A 100 -10.21 2.00 -13.02
N GLN A 101 -9.73 1.58 -14.19
CA GLN A 101 -9.51 0.17 -14.50
C GLN A 101 -8.42 -0.45 -13.59
N ALA A 102 -7.49 0.37 -13.07
CA ALA A 102 -6.38 -0.13 -12.26
C ALA A 102 -6.82 -0.65 -10.88
N GLY A 103 -7.87 -0.10 -10.26
CA GLY A 103 -8.34 -0.47 -8.91
C GLY A 103 -7.35 -0.24 -7.75
N HIS A 104 -6.10 0.06 -8.05
CA HIS A 104 -4.97 0.10 -7.13
C HIS A 104 -4.09 1.32 -7.38
N GLU A 105 -3.30 1.69 -6.36
CA GLU A 105 -2.13 2.55 -6.53
C GLU A 105 -0.91 1.63 -6.68
N ARG A 106 -0.22 1.68 -7.81
CA ARG A 106 1.03 0.94 -8.02
C ARG A 106 2.19 1.91 -8.19
N PHE A 107 3.29 1.63 -7.52
CA PHE A 107 4.51 2.42 -7.62
C PHE A 107 5.65 1.54 -8.07
N LEU A 108 6.42 2.00 -9.04
CA LEU A 108 7.74 1.46 -9.29
C LEU A 108 8.74 2.23 -8.43
N ARG A 109 9.55 1.49 -7.69
CA ARG A 109 10.52 2.03 -6.74
C ARG A 109 11.91 1.51 -7.04
N VAL A 110 12.88 2.38 -6.83
CA VAL A 110 14.31 2.06 -6.82
C VAL A 110 14.83 2.41 -5.43
N ALA A 111 15.45 1.44 -4.78
CA ALA A 111 16.06 1.62 -3.47
C ALA A 111 17.54 1.29 -3.51
N SER A 112 18.34 2.14 -2.87
CA SER A 112 19.75 1.85 -2.63
C SER A 112 19.88 0.82 -1.52
N ILE A 113 20.76 -0.16 -1.74
CA ILE A 113 21.15 -1.20 -0.78
C ILE A 113 22.66 -1.17 -0.49
N THR A 114 23.34 -0.08 -0.85
CA THR A 114 24.80 0.08 -0.62
C THR A 114 25.17 0.31 0.84
N HIS A 115 24.22 0.80 1.64
CA HIS A 115 24.41 1.15 3.04
C HIS A 115 23.72 0.14 3.97
N ASN A 116 24.00 0.24 5.26
CA ASN A 116 23.37 -0.62 6.28
C ASN A 116 21.84 -0.49 6.31
N LEU A 117 21.30 0.65 5.84
CA LEU A 117 19.88 0.90 5.70
C LEU A 117 19.53 0.98 4.22
N ALA A 118 18.60 0.14 3.76
CA ALA A 118 18.06 0.25 2.42
C ALA A 118 16.99 1.35 2.38
N VAL A 119 17.15 2.31 1.48
CA VAL A 119 16.29 3.49 1.38
C VAL A 119 15.93 3.73 -0.07
N GLU A 120 14.67 4.06 -0.31
CA GLU A 120 14.20 4.54 -1.61
C GLU A 120 14.99 5.76 -2.07
N THR A 121 15.47 5.72 -3.30
CA THR A 121 16.15 6.85 -3.97
C THR A 121 15.32 7.42 -5.10
N PHE A 122 14.37 6.64 -5.64
CA PHE A 122 13.47 7.07 -6.69
C PHE A 122 12.17 6.28 -6.63
N HIS A 123 11.05 6.94 -6.93
CA HIS A 123 9.80 6.25 -7.24
C HIS A 123 9.05 6.96 -8.36
N VAL A 124 8.12 6.23 -8.97
CA VAL A 124 7.11 6.79 -9.87
C VAL A 124 5.82 5.99 -9.75
N LYS A 125 4.67 6.67 -9.84
CA LYS A 125 3.38 5.99 -9.99
C LYS A 125 3.29 5.35 -11.37
N VAL A 126 3.01 4.06 -11.39
CA VAL A 126 2.79 3.31 -12.63
C VAL A 126 1.30 3.08 -12.89
N GLU A 127 0.48 3.02 -11.83
CA GLU A 127 -0.98 3.01 -11.92
C GLU A 127 -1.56 3.81 -10.76
N SER A 128 -2.62 4.59 -11.00
CA SER A 128 -3.30 5.38 -9.98
C SER A 128 -4.73 5.70 -10.37
N CYS A 129 -5.68 5.36 -9.50
CA CYS A 129 -7.08 5.76 -9.70
C CYS A 129 -7.35 7.18 -9.27
N ARG A 130 -6.60 7.68 -8.29
CA ARG A 130 -6.73 9.07 -7.85
C ARG A 130 -6.20 10.04 -8.90
N ASP A 131 -5.06 9.71 -9.51
CA ASP A 131 -4.36 10.61 -10.42
C ASP A 131 -4.62 10.30 -11.90
N ASN A 132 -5.47 9.30 -12.20
CA ASN A 132 -5.79 8.84 -13.56
C ASN A 132 -4.55 8.38 -14.35
N ILE A 133 -3.69 7.59 -13.69
CA ILE A 133 -2.49 7.01 -14.29
C ILE A 133 -2.81 5.58 -14.68
N GLU A 134 -2.53 5.23 -15.94
CA GLU A 134 -2.83 3.93 -16.52
C GLU A 134 -1.64 3.43 -17.31
N LEU A 135 -1.12 2.26 -16.91
CA LEU A 135 -0.01 1.60 -17.57
C LEU A 135 -0.48 0.90 -18.86
N ALA A 136 0.36 0.87 -19.89
CA ALA A 136 0.09 0.05 -21.06
C ALA A 136 0.24 -1.46 -20.75
N SER A 137 -0.34 -2.32 -21.59
CA SER A 137 -0.02 -3.75 -21.57
C SER A 137 1.49 -3.92 -21.80
N ASP A 138 2.15 -4.70 -20.95
CA ASP A 138 3.62 -4.84 -20.89
C ASP A 138 4.35 -3.51 -20.69
N GLY A 139 3.71 -2.54 -20.04
CA GLY A 139 4.19 -1.17 -19.94
C GLY A 139 5.40 -0.95 -19.03
N ILE A 140 6.00 -2.00 -18.45
CA ILE A 140 7.27 -1.90 -17.72
C ILE A 140 8.20 -2.99 -18.24
N GLU A 141 9.37 -2.59 -18.72
CA GLU A 141 10.39 -3.49 -19.24
C GLU A 141 11.76 -3.14 -18.62
N TRP A 142 12.38 -4.11 -17.96
CA TRP A 142 13.76 -3.99 -17.49
C TRP A 142 14.74 -4.51 -18.55
N ARG A 143 15.66 -3.63 -18.98
CA ARG A 143 16.74 -3.95 -19.93
C ARG A 143 18.08 -4.07 -19.20
N PRO A 144 18.52 -5.28 -18.81
CA PRO A 144 19.69 -5.46 -17.96
C PRO A 144 20.99 -5.02 -18.64
N GLN A 145 21.10 -5.14 -19.97
CA GLN A 145 22.33 -4.80 -20.71
C GLN A 145 22.66 -3.31 -20.63
N SER A 146 21.63 -2.45 -20.62
CA SER A 146 21.78 -0.99 -20.55
C SER A 146 21.40 -0.41 -19.19
N GLN A 147 21.09 -1.26 -18.20
CA GLN A 147 20.58 -0.85 -16.89
C GLN A 147 19.44 0.18 -16.99
N THR A 148 18.55 -0.04 -17.96
CA THR A 148 17.50 0.91 -18.31
C THR A 148 16.15 0.27 -18.03
N LEU A 149 15.30 1.03 -17.34
CA LEU A 149 13.91 0.69 -17.18
C LEU A 149 13.10 1.50 -18.18
N HIS A 150 12.37 0.81 -19.06
CA HIS A 150 11.44 1.41 -20.00
C HIS A 150 10.04 1.35 -19.40
N ILE A 151 9.36 2.49 -19.30
CA ILE A 151 7.99 2.56 -18.80
C ILE A 151 7.12 3.22 -19.86
N HIS A 152 6.00 2.59 -20.19
CA HIS A 152 5.02 3.05 -21.15
C HIS A 152 3.64 3.11 -20.50
N TRP A 153 3.09 4.33 -20.44
CA TRP A 153 1.76 4.62 -19.96
C TRP A 153 0.80 4.91 -21.10
N LEU A 154 -0.43 4.43 -20.98
CA LEU A 154 -1.57 4.92 -21.78
C LEU A 154 -2.00 6.31 -21.29
N GLN A 155 -1.90 6.54 -19.98
CA GLN A 155 -2.13 7.83 -19.33
C GLN A 155 -1.04 8.04 -18.28
N GLY A 156 -0.07 8.91 -18.60
CA GLY A 156 1.13 9.11 -17.81
C GLY A 156 1.00 10.16 -16.71
N PRO A 157 1.98 10.23 -15.79
CA PRO A 157 2.01 11.20 -14.70
C PRO A 157 2.03 12.68 -15.14
N GLN A 158 2.39 13.01 -16.40
CA GLN A 158 2.41 14.40 -16.85
C GLN A 158 1.03 15.03 -17.07
N GLY A 159 -0.03 14.23 -17.18
CA GLY A 159 -1.38 14.77 -17.21
C GLY A 159 -2.42 13.81 -17.77
N PRO A 160 -3.71 14.09 -17.51
CA PRO A 160 -4.79 13.21 -17.91
C PRO A 160 -4.76 12.92 -19.41
N ARG A 161 -5.01 11.66 -19.79
CA ARG A 161 -5.14 11.23 -21.19
C ARG A 161 -3.91 11.49 -22.08
N THR A 162 -2.73 11.65 -21.49
CA THR A 162 -1.48 11.82 -22.23
C THR A 162 -0.69 10.52 -22.18
N PRO A 163 -0.57 9.78 -23.29
CA PRO A 163 0.37 8.67 -23.35
C PRO A 163 1.79 9.16 -23.09
N GLU A 164 2.55 8.38 -22.34
CA GLU A 164 3.89 8.78 -21.93
C GLU A 164 4.83 7.59 -22.01
N THR A 165 6.08 7.86 -22.39
CA THR A 165 7.15 6.87 -22.35
C THR A 165 8.34 7.49 -21.63
N ARG A 166 8.91 6.76 -20.67
CA ARG A 166 10.14 7.15 -19.99
C ARG A 166 11.16 6.03 -20.02
N ASP A 167 12.38 6.40 -20.37
CA ASP A 167 13.57 5.59 -20.15
C ASP A 167 14.27 6.11 -18.89
N ILE A 168 14.38 5.26 -17.89
CA ILE A 168 15.06 5.57 -16.63
C ILE A 168 16.35 4.77 -16.61
N HIS A 169 17.46 5.48 -16.78
CA HIS A 169 18.78 4.89 -16.64
C HIS A 169 19.17 4.86 -15.16
N ILE A 170 19.27 3.66 -14.58
CA ILE A 170 19.62 3.50 -13.17
C ILE A 170 21.14 3.37 -13.08
N SER A 171 21.81 4.53 -13.09
CA SER A 171 23.25 4.59 -12.84
C SER A 171 23.53 4.56 -11.34
N SER A 172 24.71 4.05 -10.96
CA SER A 172 25.10 3.83 -9.57
C SER A 172 25.38 5.09 -8.73
N ALA A 173 24.82 6.25 -9.08
CA ALA A 173 25.25 7.54 -8.56
C ALA A 173 24.13 8.49 -8.10
N THR A 174 22.87 8.08 -8.06
CA THR A 174 21.80 8.98 -7.61
C THR A 174 21.57 8.81 -6.10
N THR A 175 22.43 9.46 -5.32
CA THR A 175 22.10 9.87 -3.95
C THR A 175 21.00 10.94 -4.05
N PRO A 176 19.92 10.90 -3.24
CA PRO A 176 19.07 12.07 -3.09
C PRO A 176 19.85 13.17 -2.38
N ASP A 177 19.84 14.39 -2.93
CA ASP A 177 20.28 15.61 -2.23
C ASP A 177 19.43 15.88 -0.98
#